data_AF-A0A535KTZ6-F1
#
_entry.id   AF-A0A535KTZ6-F1
#
_cell.length_a   1.000
_cell.length_b   1.000
_cell.length_c   1.000
_cell.angle_alpha   90.00
_cell.angle_beta   90.00
_cell.angle_gamma   90.00
#
_symmetry.space_group_name_H-M   'P 1'
#
loop_
_entity.id
_entity.type
_entity.pdbx_description
1 polymer ?
#
loop_
_entity_poly.entity_id
_entity_poly.type
_entity_poly.pdbx_seq_one_letter_code
_entity_poly.pdbx_strand_id
1 'polypeptide(L)'
;MITMLPGSQQTYQQNGADSPGAASNSSSASHRPPNDNTYLTALVASSAAVPIVAAMITVGIYVAPFSATWYPWIAVPLGAIITLIVWLLFAIPCRRFASAMYANRCSYGSLINQLRDLRARLHVLDDRQAGKSGAPLSDTCKVALEEARTWCDDIELEIKCKGLCWLLATGYINMWKLLHHAEEALIEIEPIEAIINTAIHDELCLQDSNVSNSEVLLDKLRMAVKRLSPSATVYLSKQSREQDASSNLQSKGNPSQSDPEVEARAALREVRRTLNEYRDNLWEGLIRTRNRLMMIVVINGFLAYILLSLYIVLNVGPKYVVAGTTFFLVGAIVGLFNRLHLETQSNTAVNDYGLSMARVIATPLLSGLAAVGSVLVITLLTGAMETSAAQKILLEDLPSIYSISPWHIILAAIFGLAPNLLIGMLQQKAESYKSDIKSSKAS
;
A
#
# COMPACT_ATOMS: atom_id res chain seq x y z
N MET A 1 11.74 37.16 28.57
CA MET A 1 12.74 36.58 29.48
C MET A 1 12.28 35.17 29.81
N ILE A 2 12.54 34.23 28.90
CA ILE A 2 12.24 32.81 29.05
C ILE A 2 13.50 32.08 28.60
N THR A 3 14.07 31.35 29.54
CA THR A 3 15.40 30.74 29.52
C THR A 3 15.38 29.50 28.64
N MET A 4 16.19 29.49 27.57
CA MET A 4 16.53 28.29 26.81
C MET A 4 17.54 27.46 27.60
N LEU A 5 17.31 26.15 27.70
CA LEU A 5 18.29 25.14 28.10
C LEU A 5 18.48 24.16 26.93
N PRO A 6 19.74 23.89 26.51
CA PRO A 6 20.05 22.96 25.44
C PRO A 6 20.55 21.61 25.99
N GLY A 7 20.49 20.57 25.15
CA GLY A 7 21.45 19.47 25.22
C GLY A 7 20.86 18.07 25.35
N SER A 8 21.00 17.28 24.28
CA SER A 8 21.86 16.08 24.31
C SER A 8 21.96 15.47 22.91
N GLN A 9 23.16 15.56 22.34
CA GLN A 9 23.62 14.71 21.25
C GLN A 9 23.81 13.30 21.81
N GLN A 10 23.22 12.29 21.15
CA GLN A 10 23.61 10.90 21.38
C GLN A 10 24.49 10.41 20.25
N THR A 11 25.74 10.18 20.65
CA THR A 11 26.86 9.58 19.94
C THR A 11 26.52 8.13 19.56
N TYR A 12 26.49 7.82 18.27
CA TYR A 12 26.57 6.43 17.82
C TYR A 12 28.04 6.01 17.85
N GLN A 13 28.40 5.24 18.87
CA GLN A 13 29.70 4.58 18.96
C GLN A 13 29.75 3.38 18.01
N GLN A 14 30.80 3.40 17.21
CA GLN A 14 31.30 2.35 16.35
C GLN A 14 32.40 1.59 17.13
N ASN A 15 32.24 0.29 17.29
CA ASN A 15 33.25 -0.72 17.69
C ASN A 15 32.65 -2.05 17.22
N GLY A 16 33.32 -2.96 16.53
CA GLY A 16 34.74 -3.29 16.49
C GLY A 16 34.78 -4.82 16.46
N ALA A 17 35.48 -5.38 15.48
CA ALA A 17 35.47 -6.77 15.07
C ALA A 17 35.83 -7.79 16.16
N ASP A 18 35.30 -9.02 16.06
CA ASP A 18 36.08 -10.25 16.23
C ASP A 18 35.37 -11.52 15.70
N SER A 19 36.03 -12.10 14.69
CA SER A 19 36.20 -13.53 14.33
C SER A 19 35.06 -14.47 13.87
N PRO A 20 35.42 -15.44 12.98
CA PRO A 20 34.51 -16.26 12.19
C PRO A 20 34.33 -17.68 12.75
N GLY A 21 33.18 -18.30 12.48
CA GLY A 21 33.00 -19.74 12.60
C GLY A 21 31.89 -20.17 13.53
N ALA A 22 30.65 -20.10 13.05
CA ALA A 22 29.59 -21.02 13.44
C ALA A 22 28.55 -21.02 12.33
N ALA A 23 28.38 -22.15 11.66
CA ALA A 23 27.27 -22.40 10.77
C ALA A 23 25.96 -22.09 11.52
N SER A 24 25.31 -20.99 11.15
CA SER A 24 23.97 -20.70 11.61
C SER A 24 23.05 -21.72 10.94
N ASN A 25 22.72 -22.77 11.68
CA ASN A 25 21.51 -23.55 11.44
C ASN A 25 20.35 -22.55 11.47
N SER A 26 19.98 -22.05 10.29
CA SER A 26 18.71 -21.37 10.05
C SER A 26 17.64 -22.40 10.35
N SER A 27 17.22 -22.39 11.61
CA SER A 27 15.98 -22.96 12.07
C SER A 27 14.92 -22.70 11.02
N SER A 28 14.47 -23.78 10.38
CA SER A 28 13.20 -23.89 9.71
C SER A 28 12.13 -23.49 10.74
N ALA A 29 11.90 -22.19 10.85
CA ALA A 29 10.89 -21.61 11.68
C ALA A 29 9.59 -22.29 11.27
N SER A 30 9.07 -23.14 12.15
CA SER A 30 7.87 -23.93 11.92
C SER A 30 6.81 -23.00 11.35
N HIS A 31 6.56 -23.11 10.05
CA HIS A 31 5.63 -22.28 9.32
C HIS A 31 4.25 -22.75 9.74
N ARG A 32 3.80 -22.25 10.90
CA ARG A 32 2.50 -22.57 11.45
C ARG A 32 1.51 -21.99 10.44
N PRO A 33 0.72 -22.81 9.74
CA PRO A 33 -0.16 -22.30 8.70
C PRO A 33 -1.04 -21.22 9.35
N PRO A 34 -1.03 -19.98 8.82
CA PRO A 34 -1.78 -18.88 9.41
C PRO A 34 -3.24 -19.32 9.55
N ASN A 35 -3.79 -19.14 10.75
CA ASN A 35 -5.17 -19.50 11.07
C ASN A 35 -6.10 -19.05 9.93
N ASP A 36 -6.72 -20.03 9.26
CA ASP A 36 -7.54 -19.94 8.04
C ASP A 36 -8.90 -19.25 8.30
N ASN A 37 -8.92 -18.19 9.11
CA ASN A 37 -10.13 -17.53 9.56
C ASN A 37 -10.63 -16.52 8.49
N THR A 38 -11.06 -17.08 7.36
CA THR A 38 -11.64 -16.35 6.22
C THR A 38 -12.83 -15.48 6.61
N TYR A 39 -13.59 -15.91 7.63
CA TYR A 39 -14.70 -15.13 8.16
C TYR A 39 -14.25 -13.88 8.90
N LEU A 40 -13.24 -13.99 9.78
CA LEU A 40 -12.64 -12.84 10.44
C LEU A 40 -12.09 -11.84 9.41
N THR A 41 -11.45 -12.36 8.35
CA THR A 41 -10.97 -11.53 7.24
C THR A 41 -12.11 -10.75 6.58
N ALA A 42 -13.25 -11.39 6.32
CA ALA A 42 -14.42 -10.76 5.75
C ALA A 42 -15.06 -9.71 6.68
N LEU A 43 -15.05 -9.94 7.99
CA LEU A 43 -15.50 -8.97 8.99
C LEU A 43 -14.62 -7.71 8.96
N VAL A 44 -13.30 -7.89 8.95
CA VAL A 44 -12.36 -6.76 8.88
C VAL A 44 -12.53 -6.00 7.55
N ALA A 45 -12.70 -6.70 6.43
CA ALA A 45 -12.91 -6.08 5.12
C ALA A 45 -14.14 -5.16 5.06
N SER A 46 -15.22 -5.57 5.73
CA SER A 46 -16.49 -4.85 5.75
C SER A 46 -16.65 -3.86 6.90
N SER A 47 -15.69 -3.82 7.85
CA SER A 47 -15.75 -2.99 9.05
C SER A 47 -15.93 -1.49 8.79
N ALA A 48 -15.40 -0.97 7.67
CA ALA A 48 -15.54 0.44 7.29
C ALA A 48 -16.98 0.84 7.00
N ALA A 49 -17.84 -0.10 6.57
CA ALA A 49 -19.25 0.18 6.27
C ALA A 49 -20.15 0.14 7.53
N VAL A 50 -19.71 -0.57 8.58
CA VAL A 50 -20.48 -0.78 9.82
C VAL A 50 -21.00 0.51 10.43
N PRO A 51 -20.18 1.54 10.72
CA PRO A 51 -20.69 2.77 11.35
C PRO A 51 -21.67 3.54 10.47
N ILE A 52 -21.53 3.47 9.14
CA ILE A 52 -22.42 4.14 8.19
C ILE A 52 -23.80 3.47 8.24
N VAL A 53 -23.83 2.14 8.15
CA VAL A 53 -25.08 1.36 8.24
C VAL A 53 -25.74 1.55 9.61
N ALA A 54 -24.94 1.54 10.69
CA ALA A 54 -25.43 1.81 12.04
C ALA A 54 -26.09 3.18 12.16
N ALA A 55 -25.44 4.22 11.63
CA ALA A 55 -25.99 5.57 11.63
C ALA A 55 -27.32 5.63 10.86
N MET A 56 -27.39 5.06 9.65
CA MET A 56 -28.61 5.07 8.84
C MET A 56 -29.78 4.37 9.52
N ILE A 57 -29.55 3.17 10.07
CA ILE A 57 -30.59 2.40 10.76
C ILE A 57 -31.05 3.13 12.02
N THR A 58 -30.10 3.66 12.81
CA THR A 58 -30.40 4.39 14.05
C THR A 58 -31.21 5.65 13.79
N VAL A 59 -30.82 6.46 12.79
CA VAL A 59 -31.60 7.65 12.39
C VAL A 59 -32.99 7.25 11.90
N GLY A 60 -33.09 6.19 11.10
CA GLY A 60 -34.38 5.68 10.61
C GLY A 60 -35.33 5.27 11.74
N ILE A 61 -34.83 4.53 12.74
CA ILE A 61 -35.60 4.14 13.92
C ILE A 61 -35.99 5.38 14.74
N TYR A 62 -35.05 6.32 14.92
CA TYR A 62 -35.27 7.51 15.73
C TYR A 62 -36.37 8.41 15.16
N VAL A 63 -36.37 8.62 13.84
CA VAL A 63 -37.31 9.52 13.14
C VAL A 63 -38.67 8.87 12.87
N ALA A 64 -38.78 7.53 12.90
CA ALA A 64 -40.00 6.84 12.55
C ALA A 64 -41.17 7.16 13.51
N PRO A 65 -42.41 7.31 13.02
CA PRO A 65 -43.55 7.76 13.84
C PRO A 65 -43.90 6.82 15.00
N PHE A 66 -43.57 5.52 14.89
CA PHE A 66 -43.78 4.56 15.98
C PHE A 66 -42.83 4.79 17.17
N SER A 67 -41.70 5.48 16.96
CA SER A 67 -40.73 5.80 18.02
C SER A 67 -41.29 6.77 19.05
N ALA A 68 -42.35 7.53 18.72
CA ALA A 68 -43.04 8.44 19.62
C ALA A 68 -43.64 7.73 20.85
N THR A 69 -43.86 6.41 20.77
CA THR A 69 -44.35 5.59 21.88
C THR A 69 -43.24 5.09 22.81
N TRP A 70 -41.98 5.14 22.38
CA TRP A 70 -40.84 4.54 23.08
C TRP A 70 -39.87 5.62 23.57
N TYR A 71 -38.97 5.25 24.49
CA TYR A 71 -37.91 6.17 24.89
C TYR A 71 -36.91 6.38 23.73
N PRO A 72 -36.62 7.64 23.34
CA PRO A 72 -35.64 8.03 22.30
C PRO A 72 -34.32 7.26 22.30
N TRP A 73 -33.77 6.99 23.47
CA TRP A 73 -32.47 6.34 23.63
C TRP A 73 -32.48 4.87 23.18
N ILE A 74 -33.65 4.21 23.07
CA ILE A 74 -33.78 2.81 22.60
C ILE A 74 -33.37 2.68 21.12
N ALA A 75 -33.44 3.76 20.34
CA ALA A 75 -33.04 3.74 18.93
C ALA A 75 -31.57 3.35 18.75
N VAL A 76 -30.68 3.77 19.65
CA VAL A 76 -29.24 3.51 19.59
C VAL A 76 -28.88 2.03 19.77
N PRO A 77 -29.25 1.35 20.88
CA PRO A 77 -28.95 -0.07 21.04
C PRO A 77 -29.66 -0.93 20.00
N LEU A 78 -30.91 -0.57 19.62
CA LEU A 78 -31.64 -1.31 18.59
C LEU A 78 -30.96 -1.21 17.22
N GLY A 79 -30.56 0.00 16.82
CA GLY A 79 -29.82 0.23 15.57
C GLY A 79 -28.47 -0.47 15.55
N ALA A 80 -27.75 -0.48 16.67
CA ALA A 80 -26.49 -1.20 16.82
C ALA A 80 -26.67 -2.73 16.69
N ILE A 81 -27.69 -3.30 17.35
CA ILE A 81 -27.99 -4.74 17.29
C ILE A 81 -28.35 -5.17 15.86
N ILE A 82 -29.25 -4.44 15.20
CA ILE A 82 -29.64 -4.76 13.82
C ILE A 82 -28.42 -4.68 12.90
N THR A 83 -27.58 -3.66 13.06
CA THR A 83 -26.37 -3.51 12.26
C THR A 83 -25.38 -4.64 12.50
N LEU A 84 -25.20 -5.07 13.75
CA LEU A 84 -24.34 -6.21 14.08
C LEU A 84 -24.83 -7.48 13.37
N ILE A 85 -26.13 -7.75 13.38
CA ILE A 85 -26.74 -8.89 12.69
C ILE A 85 -26.49 -8.79 11.17
N VAL A 86 -26.80 -7.64 10.57
CA VAL A 86 -26.58 -7.40 9.13
C VAL A 86 -25.10 -7.55 8.77
N TRP A 87 -24.19 -7.04 9.58
CA TRP A 87 -22.75 -7.14 9.37
C TRP A 87 -22.24 -8.58 9.42
N LEU A 88 -22.67 -9.36 10.42
CA LEU A 88 -22.33 -10.78 10.52
C LEU A 88 -22.84 -11.58 9.31
N LEU A 89 -24.06 -11.31 8.86
CA LEU A 89 -24.62 -11.94 7.66
C LEU A 89 -23.89 -11.52 6.38
N PHE A 90 -23.57 -10.23 6.23
CA PHE A 90 -22.86 -9.68 5.09
C PHE A 90 -21.42 -10.20 4.98
N ALA A 91 -20.78 -10.55 6.10
CA ALA A 91 -19.45 -11.15 6.09
C ALA A 91 -19.41 -12.54 5.42
N ILE A 92 -20.54 -13.26 5.32
CA ILE A 92 -20.61 -14.59 4.68
C ILE A 92 -20.22 -14.54 3.20
N PRO A 93 -20.87 -13.75 2.31
CA PRO A 93 -20.46 -13.64 0.91
C PRO A 93 -19.07 -13.03 0.75
N CYS A 94 -18.66 -12.14 1.67
CA CYS A 94 -17.35 -11.51 1.64
C CYS A 94 -16.17 -12.45 1.95
N ARG A 95 -16.42 -13.68 2.47
CA ARG A 95 -15.36 -14.69 2.70
C ARG A 95 -14.54 -15.00 1.44
N ARG A 96 -15.14 -14.84 0.26
CA ARG A 96 -14.45 -15.07 -1.02
C ARG A 96 -13.26 -14.12 -1.21
N PHE A 97 -13.31 -12.91 -0.68
CA PHE A 97 -12.21 -11.93 -0.78
C PHE A 97 -10.99 -12.27 0.07
N ALA A 98 -11.05 -13.29 0.94
CA ALA A 98 -9.90 -13.73 1.74
C ALA A 98 -8.87 -14.58 0.97
N SER A 99 -9.14 -14.88 -0.31
CA SER A 99 -8.24 -15.63 -1.20
C SER A 99 -7.47 -14.70 -2.13
N ALA A 100 -6.21 -15.05 -2.43
CA ALA A 100 -5.37 -14.39 -3.42
C ALA A 100 -6.07 -14.21 -4.79
N MET A 101 -6.88 -15.17 -5.22
CA MET A 101 -7.54 -15.04 -6.54
C MET A 101 -8.56 -13.89 -6.58
N TYR A 102 -9.26 -13.63 -5.47
CA TYR A 102 -10.39 -12.68 -5.45
C TYR A 102 -10.02 -11.32 -4.88
N ALA A 103 -8.99 -11.23 -4.03
CA ALA A 103 -8.58 -9.95 -3.43
C ALA A 103 -8.01 -8.97 -4.47
N ASN A 104 -7.19 -9.44 -5.41
CA ASN A 104 -6.65 -8.64 -6.52
C ASN A 104 -6.35 -9.53 -7.72
N ARG A 105 -7.35 -9.72 -8.59
CA ARG A 105 -7.27 -10.59 -9.78
C ARG A 105 -6.10 -10.23 -10.70
N CYS A 106 -5.82 -8.94 -10.87
CA CYS A 106 -4.76 -8.47 -11.77
C CYS A 106 -3.37 -8.81 -11.22
N SER A 107 -3.11 -8.51 -9.94
CA SER A 107 -1.81 -8.84 -9.32
C SER A 107 -1.62 -10.36 -9.23
N TYR A 108 -2.66 -11.10 -8.86
CA TYR A 108 -2.65 -12.56 -8.89
C TYR A 108 -2.33 -13.13 -10.27
N GLY A 109 -3.01 -12.65 -11.32
CA GLY A 109 -2.76 -13.11 -12.69
C GLY A 109 -1.33 -12.82 -13.16
N SER A 110 -0.82 -11.63 -12.86
CA SER A 110 0.56 -11.26 -13.19
C SER A 110 1.58 -12.14 -12.47
N LEU A 111 1.39 -12.36 -11.16
CA LEU A 111 2.26 -13.20 -10.34
C LEU A 111 2.28 -14.64 -10.85
N ILE A 112 1.11 -15.23 -11.12
CA ILE A 112 1.02 -16.61 -11.62
C ILE A 112 1.64 -16.74 -13.03
N ASN A 113 1.48 -15.73 -13.89
CA ASN A 113 2.09 -15.76 -15.22
C ASN A 113 3.62 -15.73 -15.14
N GLN A 114 4.19 -14.89 -14.27
CA GLN A 114 5.65 -14.86 -14.09
C GLN A 114 6.18 -16.10 -13.39
N LEU A 115 5.47 -16.64 -12.39
CA LEU A 115 5.84 -17.91 -11.76
C LEU A 115 5.86 -19.07 -12.77
N ARG A 116 4.91 -19.09 -13.72
CA ARG A 116 4.90 -20.09 -14.81
C ARG A 116 6.08 -19.90 -15.75
N ASP A 117 6.43 -18.66 -16.11
CA ASP A 117 7.60 -18.37 -16.93
C ASP A 117 8.89 -18.83 -16.24
N LEU A 118 9.04 -18.50 -14.95
CA LEU A 118 10.17 -18.93 -14.13
C LEU A 118 10.29 -20.45 -14.06
N ARG A 119 9.17 -21.16 -13.84
CA ARG A 119 9.15 -22.63 -13.83
C ARG A 119 9.50 -23.23 -15.19
N ALA A 120 9.06 -22.62 -16.28
CA ALA A 120 9.43 -23.06 -17.62
C ALA A 120 10.95 -22.93 -17.86
N ARG A 121 11.56 -21.83 -17.40
CA ARG A 121 13.03 -21.63 -17.45
C ARG A 121 13.77 -22.67 -16.61
N LEU A 122 13.31 -22.94 -15.38
CA LEU A 122 13.87 -23.99 -14.53
C LEU A 122 13.82 -25.38 -15.18
N HIS A 123 12.70 -25.75 -15.82
CA HIS A 123 12.59 -27.04 -16.51
C HIS A 123 13.58 -27.17 -17.68
N VAL A 124 13.79 -26.11 -18.46
CA VAL A 124 14.78 -26.13 -19.56
C VAL A 124 16.20 -26.32 -19.03
N LEU A 125 16.52 -25.72 -17.87
CA LEU A 125 17.82 -25.89 -17.22
C LEU A 125 18.00 -27.32 -16.68
N ASP A 126 16.93 -27.92 -16.14
CA ASP A 126 16.91 -29.31 -15.68
C ASP A 126 17.14 -30.31 -16.82
N ASP A 127 16.46 -30.12 -17.94
CA ASP A 127 16.64 -30.95 -19.13
C ASP A 127 18.08 -30.86 -19.67
N ARG A 128 18.68 -29.67 -19.60
CA ARG A 128 20.08 -29.44 -19.97
C ARG A 128 21.05 -30.14 -19.01
N GLN A 129 20.71 -30.22 -17.73
CA GLN A 129 21.48 -30.95 -16.73
C GLN A 129 21.37 -32.48 -16.92
N ALA A 130 20.17 -32.99 -17.22
CA ALA A 130 19.95 -34.41 -17.48
C ALA A 130 20.52 -34.86 -18.84
N GLY A 131 20.50 -33.97 -19.83
CA GLY A 131 20.92 -34.22 -21.20
C GLY A 131 22.42 -34.02 -21.44
N LYS A 132 23.23 -35.05 -21.15
CA LYS A 132 24.51 -35.41 -21.82
C LYS A 132 25.57 -34.31 -22.12
N SER A 133 25.50 -33.11 -21.56
CA SER A 133 26.61 -32.17 -21.64
C SER A 133 27.62 -32.56 -20.55
N GLY A 134 28.64 -33.35 -20.90
CA GLY A 134 29.55 -34.05 -19.97
C GLY A 134 30.42 -33.19 -19.05
N ALA A 135 30.12 -31.90 -18.88
CA ALA A 135 30.76 -31.03 -17.91
C ALA A 135 29.92 -31.03 -16.62
N PRO A 136 30.45 -31.49 -15.47
CA PRO A 136 29.76 -31.40 -14.20
C PRO A 136 29.48 -29.92 -13.87
N LEU A 137 28.21 -29.61 -13.58
CA LEU A 137 27.83 -28.30 -13.04
C LEU A 137 28.61 -28.02 -11.75
N SER A 138 29.10 -26.79 -11.63
CA SER A 138 29.68 -26.27 -10.40
C SER A 138 28.70 -26.46 -9.24
N ASP A 139 29.22 -26.76 -8.05
CA ASP A 139 28.38 -26.92 -6.86
C ASP A 139 27.59 -25.65 -6.55
N THR A 140 28.11 -24.47 -6.91
CA THR A 140 27.38 -23.18 -6.84
C THR A 140 26.10 -23.19 -7.67
N CYS A 141 26.14 -23.72 -8.90
CA CYS A 141 24.96 -23.79 -9.76
C CYS A 141 23.90 -24.74 -9.22
N LYS A 142 24.29 -25.85 -8.59
CA LYS A 142 23.32 -26.78 -7.96
C LYS A 142 22.60 -26.10 -6.80
N VAL A 143 23.35 -25.38 -5.97
CA VAL A 143 22.78 -24.63 -4.84
C VAL A 143 21.80 -23.55 -5.33
N ALA A 144 22.18 -22.77 -6.34
CA ALA A 144 21.30 -21.73 -6.90
C ALA A 144 20.01 -22.30 -7.52
N LEU A 145 20.10 -23.46 -8.18
CA LEU A 145 18.93 -24.15 -8.75
C LEU A 145 17.99 -24.68 -7.66
N GLU A 146 18.53 -25.27 -6.61
CA GLU A 146 17.75 -25.74 -5.46
C GLU A 146 17.12 -24.56 -4.69
N GLU A 147 17.84 -23.46 -4.54
CA GLU A 147 17.35 -22.20 -3.96
C GLU A 147 16.13 -21.69 -4.76
N ALA A 148 16.25 -21.55 -6.08
CA ALA A 148 15.16 -21.06 -6.94
C ALA A 148 13.92 -21.97 -6.90
N ARG A 149 14.10 -23.30 -6.82
CA ARG A 149 12.99 -24.26 -6.66
C ARG A 149 12.29 -24.10 -5.31
N THR A 150 13.07 -23.99 -4.24
CA THR A 150 12.55 -23.80 -2.88
C THR A 150 11.64 -22.56 -2.84
N TRP A 151 12.09 -21.45 -3.43
CA TRP A 151 11.26 -20.24 -3.53
C TRP A 151 9.98 -20.44 -4.35
N CYS A 152 10.04 -21.17 -5.48
CA CYS A 152 8.84 -21.47 -6.26
C CYS A 152 7.82 -22.30 -5.47
N ASP A 153 8.29 -23.31 -4.75
CA ASP A 153 7.45 -24.20 -3.95
C ASP A 153 6.84 -23.47 -2.75
N ASP A 154 7.60 -22.59 -2.11
CA ASP A 154 7.12 -21.71 -1.04
C ASP A 154 6.01 -20.77 -1.54
N ILE A 155 6.19 -20.16 -2.71
CA ILE A 155 5.15 -19.33 -3.35
C ILE A 155 3.86 -20.14 -3.59
N GLU A 156 3.97 -21.37 -4.11
CA GLU A 156 2.79 -22.20 -4.36
C GLU A 156 2.08 -22.64 -3.08
N LEU A 157 2.84 -22.86 -2.01
CA LEU A 157 2.30 -23.19 -0.71
C LEU A 157 1.57 -21.98 -0.10
N GLU A 158 2.21 -20.81 -0.11
CA GLU A 158 1.64 -19.59 0.46
C GLU A 158 0.41 -19.10 -0.30
N ILE A 159 0.38 -19.19 -1.65
CA ILE A 159 -0.79 -18.81 -2.47
C ILE A 159 -2.04 -19.60 -2.11
N LYS A 160 -1.90 -20.84 -1.61
CA LYS A 160 -3.03 -21.67 -1.18
C LYS A 160 -3.60 -21.23 0.16
N CYS A 161 -2.82 -20.55 1.00
CA CYS A 161 -3.28 -20.03 2.28
C CYS A 161 -4.35 -18.95 2.07
N LYS A 162 -5.30 -18.84 3.01
CA LYS A 162 -6.32 -17.78 2.99
C LYS A 162 -6.13 -16.90 4.22
N GLY A 163 -6.47 -15.62 4.11
CA GLY A 163 -6.40 -14.74 5.28
C GLY A 163 -6.30 -13.25 5.00
N LEU A 164 -6.02 -12.51 6.08
CA LEU A 164 -5.92 -11.05 6.10
C LEU A 164 -4.78 -10.51 5.24
N CYS A 165 -3.71 -11.27 5.03
CA CYS A 165 -2.58 -10.86 4.20
C CYS A 165 -3.00 -10.55 2.75
N TRP A 166 -3.96 -11.30 2.20
CA TRP A 166 -4.47 -11.07 0.85
C TRP A 166 -5.37 -9.83 0.78
N LEU A 167 -6.22 -9.63 1.79
CA LEU A 167 -7.09 -8.46 1.90
C LEU A 167 -6.27 -7.16 2.02
N LEU A 168 -5.26 -7.18 2.91
CA LEU A 168 -4.34 -6.08 3.15
C LEU A 168 -3.27 -5.94 2.06
N ALA A 169 -3.29 -6.83 1.06
CA ALA A 169 -2.33 -6.94 -0.04
C ALA A 169 -0.86 -7.20 0.35
N THR A 170 -0.54 -7.38 1.63
CA THR A 170 0.81 -7.71 2.10
C THR A 170 1.27 -9.08 1.62
N GLY A 171 0.33 -10.03 1.44
CA GLY A 171 0.62 -11.35 0.87
C GLY A 171 1.21 -11.26 -0.53
N TYR A 172 0.69 -10.39 -1.39
CA TYR A 172 1.25 -10.23 -2.74
C TYR A 172 2.67 -9.69 -2.71
N ILE A 173 2.96 -8.68 -1.88
CA ILE A 173 4.32 -8.14 -1.78
C ILE A 173 5.29 -9.23 -1.36
N ASN A 174 4.93 -10.05 -0.39
CA ASN A 174 5.76 -11.16 0.04
C ASN A 174 6.00 -12.14 -1.12
N MET A 175 4.95 -12.52 -1.87
CA MET A 175 5.11 -13.39 -3.04
C MET A 175 5.99 -12.79 -4.13
N TRP A 176 5.87 -11.49 -4.38
CA TRP A 176 6.71 -10.76 -5.32
C TRP A 176 8.17 -10.77 -4.87
N LYS A 177 8.45 -10.55 -3.58
CA LYS A 177 9.82 -10.67 -3.02
C LYS A 177 10.39 -12.07 -3.20
N LEU A 178 9.62 -13.12 -2.91
CA LEU A 178 10.05 -14.51 -3.13
C LEU A 178 10.35 -14.78 -4.60
N LEU A 179 9.48 -14.29 -5.50
CA LEU A 179 9.66 -14.43 -6.94
C LEU A 179 10.93 -13.72 -7.42
N HIS A 180 11.15 -12.49 -6.96
CA HIS A 180 12.36 -11.72 -7.26
C HIS A 180 13.63 -12.43 -6.77
N HIS A 181 13.61 -13.01 -5.57
CA HIS A 181 14.74 -13.80 -5.06
C HIS A 181 15.01 -15.05 -5.90
N ALA A 182 13.96 -15.72 -6.38
CA ALA A 182 14.12 -16.84 -7.29
C ALA A 182 14.72 -16.40 -8.65
N GLU A 183 14.27 -15.27 -9.20
CA GLU A 183 14.85 -14.68 -10.41
C GLU A 183 16.31 -14.24 -10.23
N GLU A 184 16.67 -13.73 -9.05
CA GLU A 184 18.04 -13.36 -8.70
C GLU A 184 18.96 -14.58 -8.64
N ALA A 185 18.48 -15.69 -8.06
CA ALA A 185 19.22 -16.95 -8.02
C ALA A 185 19.45 -17.53 -9.44
N LEU A 186 18.50 -17.33 -10.37
CA LEU A 186 18.64 -17.79 -11.76
C LEU A 186 19.83 -17.15 -12.50
N ILE A 187 20.25 -15.93 -12.14
CA ILE A 187 21.38 -15.25 -12.80
C ILE A 187 22.67 -16.11 -12.74
N GLU A 188 22.82 -16.94 -11.72
CA GLU A 188 24.01 -17.79 -11.56
C GLU A 188 24.03 -19.01 -12.48
N ILE A 189 22.88 -19.43 -12.99
CA ILE A 189 22.74 -20.67 -13.78
C ILE A 189 22.31 -20.44 -15.22
N GLU A 190 21.80 -19.26 -15.54
CA GLU A 190 21.28 -18.96 -16.86
C GLU A 190 22.35 -18.81 -17.94
N PRO A 191 21.98 -19.04 -19.22
CA PRO A 191 22.86 -18.76 -20.34
C PRO A 191 23.15 -17.25 -20.43
N ILE A 192 24.38 -16.92 -20.84
CA ILE A 192 24.89 -15.55 -20.90
C ILE A 192 23.98 -14.67 -21.77
N GLU A 193 23.42 -15.21 -22.85
CA GLU A 193 22.52 -14.50 -23.76
C GLU A 193 21.23 -14.03 -23.04
N ALA A 194 20.66 -14.88 -22.19
CA ALA A 194 19.47 -14.53 -21.41
C ALA A 194 19.80 -13.45 -20.36
N ILE A 195 20.96 -13.57 -19.71
CA ILE A 195 21.45 -12.60 -18.73
C ILE A 195 21.69 -11.24 -19.38
N ILE A 196 22.24 -11.19 -20.59
CA ILE A 196 22.46 -9.93 -21.33
C ILE A 196 21.14 -9.26 -21.68
N ASN A 197 20.17 -9.99 -22.22
CA ASN A 197 18.86 -9.44 -22.55
C ASN A 197 18.19 -8.82 -21.31
N THR A 198 18.29 -9.57 -20.22
CA THR A 198 17.82 -9.19 -18.89
C THR A 198 18.52 -7.93 -18.36
N ALA A 199 19.85 -7.84 -18.53
CA ALA A 199 20.63 -6.68 -18.13
C ALA A 199 20.33 -5.44 -18.98
N ILE A 200 20.02 -5.58 -20.26
CA ILE A 200 19.57 -4.47 -21.12
C ILE A 200 18.25 -3.90 -20.59
N HIS A 201 17.31 -4.78 -20.22
CA HIS A 201 16.05 -4.34 -19.61
C HIS A 201 16.27 -3.62 -18.27
N ASP A 202 17.16 -4.13 -17.43
CA ASP A 202 17.53 -3.49 -16.16
C ASP A 202 18.23 -2.14 -16.37
N GLU A 203 19.05 -1.99 -17.43
CA GLU A 203 19.66 -0.71 -17.81
C GLU A 203 18.57 0.33 -18.12
N LEU A 204 17.58 -0.03 -18.93
CA LEU A 204 16.47 0.85 -19.28
C LEU A 204 15.66 1.23 -18.03
N CYS A 205 15.38 0.27 -17.14
CA CYS A 205 14.68 0.55 -15.89
C CYS A 205 15.48 1.51 -15.00
N LEU A 206 16.81 1.36 -14.92
CA LEU A 206 17.66 2.22 -14.09
C LEU A 206 17.80 3.63 -14.63
N GLN A 207 17.86 3.82 -15.95
CA GLN A 207 18.00 5.13 -16.59
C GLN A 207 16.85 6.08 -16.27
N ASP A 208 15.62 5.57 -16.24
CA ASP A 208 14.43 6.37 -15.97
C ASP A 208 14.05 6.39 -14.48
N SER A 209 14.69 5.56 -13.65
CA SER A 209 14.34 5.44 -12.23
C SER A 209 14.92 6.55 -11.34
N ASN A 210 14.20 6.86 -10.28
CA ASN A 210 14.67 7.72 -9.19
C ASN A 210 15.36 6.89 -8.06
N VAL A 211 16.11 5.85 -8.45
CA VAL A 211 16.83 4.99 -7.51
C VAL A 211 18.08 5.71 -7.02
N SER A 212 18.30 5.72 -5.71
CA SER A 212 19.54 6.22 -5.12
C SER A 212 20.74 5.46 -5.68
N ASN A 213 21.76 6.18 -6.14
CA ASN A 213 22.95 5.60 -6.78
C ASN A 213 22.69 4.91 -8.13
N SER A 214 21.65 5.31 -8.88
CA SER A 214 21.36 4.77 -10.22
C SER A 214 22.58 4.79 -11.14
N GLU A 215 23.38 5.86 -11.14
CA GLU A 215 24.61 5.95 -11.94
C GLU A 215 25.65 4.90 -11.55
N VAL A 216 25.87 4.68 -10.24
CA VAL A 216 26.81 3.66 -9.74
C VAL A 216 26.33 2.25 -10.11
N LEU A 217 25.02 2.00 -10.04
CA LEU A 217 24.43 0.72 -10.44
C LEU A 217 24.54 0.50 -11.95
N LEU A 218 24.32 1.55 -12.76
CA LEU A 218 24.49 1.50 -14.21
C LEU A 218 25.94 1.19 -14.59
N ASP A 219 26.91 1.84 -13.96
CA ASP A 219 28.32 1.57 -14.22
C ASP A 219 28.70 0.14 -13.82
N LYS A 220 28.21 -0.34 -12.67
CA LYS A 220 28.42 -1.72 -12.23
C LYS A 220 27.81 -2.73 -13.22
N LEU A 221 26.58 -2.48 -13.70
CA LEU A 221 25.91 -3.30 -14.70
C LEU A 221 26.71 -3.33 -16.01
N ARG A 222 27.14 -2.17 -16.52
CA ARG A 222 27.91 -2.06 -17.76
C ARG A 222 29.26 -2.77 -17.66
N MET A 223 29.97 -2.63 -16.54
CA MET A 223 31.23 -3.33 -16.30
C MET A 223 31.03 -4.85 -16.26
N ALA A 224 29.96 -5.34 -15.61
CA ALA A 224 29.65 -6.75 -15.56
C ALA A 224 29.29 -7.31 -16.95
N VAL A 225 28.45 -6.61 -17.72
CA VAL A 225 28.12 -7.01 -19.11
C VAL A 225 29.36 -7.00 -20.00
N LYS A 226 30.24 -5.99 -19.88
CA LYS A 226 31.51 -5.93 -20.63
C LYS A 226 32.42 -7.12 -20.34
N ARG A 227 32.44 -7.61 -19.10
CA ARG A 227 33.21 -8.79 -18.68
C ARG A 227 32.60 -10.10 -19.19
N LEU A 228 31.26 -10.21 -19.20
CA LEU A 228 30.57 -11.40 -19.73
C LEU A 228 30.65 -11.51 -21.25
N SER A 229 30.40 -10.40 -21.96
CA SER A 229 30.44 -10.36 -23.42
C SER A 229 30.83 -8.96 -23.90
N PRO A 230 32.09 -8.75 -24.30
CA PRO A 230 32.53 -7.47 -24.85
C PRO A 230 31.68 -7.00 -26.03
N SER A 231 31.21 -7.93 -26.87
CA SER A 231 30.38 -7.66 -28.04
C SER A 231 28.99 -7.12 -27.69
N ALA A 232 28.45 -7.46 -26.52
CA ALA A 232 27.13 -7.02 -26.09
C ALA A 232 27.09 -5.55 -25.66
N THR A 233 28.25 -4.95 -25.39
CA THR A 233 28.35 -3.53 -24.97
C THR A 233 27.81 -2.54 -26.01
N VAL A 234 27.73 -2.95 -27.28
CA VAL A 234 27.15 -2.16 -28.39
C VAL A 234 25.66 -1.88 -28.18
N TYR A 235 24.96 -2.74 -27.43
CA TYR A 235 23.53 -2.59 -27.16
C TYR A 235 23.23 -1.74 -25.91
N LEU A 236 24.26 -1.31 -25.17
CA LEU A 236 24.11 -0.47 -23.98
C LEU A 236 24.16 1.01 -24.36
N SER A 237 23.28 1.81 -23.75
CA SER A 237 22.89 3.13 -24.29
C SER A 237 23.98 4.21 -24.13
N LYS A 238 24.95 3.99 -23.23
CA LYS A 238 25.95 4.99 -22.84
C LYS A 238 27.30 4.32 -22.60
N GLN A 239 28.18 4.39 -23.60
CA GLN A 239 29.60 4.10 -23.41
C GLN A 239 30.20 5.30 -22.66
N SER A 240 30.53 5.16 -21.37
CA SER A 240 31.18 6.22 -20.58
C SER A 240 32.49 6.61 -21.26
N ARG A 241 32.45 7.73 -22.00
CA ARG A 241 33.57 8.28 -22.77
C ARG A 241 34.68 8.88 -21.89
N GLU A 242 34.51 8.86 -20.56
CA GLU A 242 35.46 9.44 -19.59
C GLU A 242 36.33 8.43 -18.85
N GLN A 243 36.03 7.12 -18.90
CA GLN A 243 36.80 6.12 -18.12
C GLN A 243 38.04 5.55 -18.82
N ASP A 244 38.20 5.79 -20.13
CA ASP A 244 39.42 5.42 -20.85
C ASP A 244 40.61 6.37 -20.53
N ALA A 245 40.40 7.44 -19.75
CA ALA A 245 41.44 8.40 -19.38
C ALA A 245 42.03 8.19 -17.96
N SER A 246 41.47 7.30 -17.12
CA SER A 246 41.91 7.15 -15.72
C SER A 246 42.36 5.74 -15.31
N SER A 247 42.33 4.76 -16.21
CA SER A 247 42.72 3.37 -15.92
C SER A 247 44.24 3.12 -15.99
N ASN A 248 45.05 3.96 -15.32
CA ASN A 248 46.50 3.73 -15.25
C ASN A 248 47.12 3.79 -13.86
N LEU A 249 46.32 3.85 -12.79
CA LEU A 249 46.84 3.73 -11.43
C LEU A 249 45.96 2.81 -10.59
N GLN A 250 46.62 1.77 -10.05
CA GLN A 250 46.16 0.80 -9.04
C GLN A 250 45.50 -0.50 -9.55
N SER A 251 46.33 -1.53 -9.72
CA SER A 251 46.09 -2.80 -9.01
C SER A 251 47.40 -3.56 -8.83
N LYS A 252 47.94 -3.53 -7.62
CA LYS A 252 48.99 -4.44 -7.14
C LYS A 252 48.48 -5.03 -5.83
N GLY A 253 47.65 -6.07 -5.97
CA GLY A 253 47.09 -6.86 -4.87
C GLY A 253 46.61 -8.20 -5.42
N ASN A 254 47.05 -9.29 -4.80
CA ASN A 254 46.90 -10.69 -5.23
C ASN A 254 45.54 -11.04 -5.89
N PRO A 255 45.52 -11.70 -7.06
CA PRO A 255 44.31 -12.29 -7.60
C PRO A 255 44.05 -13.61 -6.87
N SER A 256 43.07 -13.65 -5.97
CA SER A 256 42.31 -14.89 -5.83
C SER A 256 41.64 -15.13 -7.18
N GLN A 257 41.97 -16.24 -7.84
CA GLN A 257 41.40 -16.67 -9.13
C GLN A 257 39.90 -17.02 -8.97
N SER A 258 39.07 -16.03 -8.64
CA SER A 258 37.63 -16.13 -8.92
C SER A 258 37.44 -16.00 -10.42
N ASP A 259 36.72 -16.94 -11.01
CA ASP A 259 36.35 -16.90 -12.42
C ASP A 259 35.70 -15.53 -12.74
N PRO A 260 36.23 -14.76 -13.71
CA PRO A 260 35.71 -13.43 -14.07
C PRO A 260 34.23 -13.45 -14.44
N GLU A 261 33.71 -14.59 -14.91
CA GLU A 261 32.28 -14.77 -15.17
C GLU A 261 31.45 -14.79 -13.87
N VAL A 262 31.93 -15.48 -12.84
CA VAL A 262 31.25 -15.58 -11.54
C VAL A 262 31.17 -14.21 -10.86
N GLU A 263 32.24 -13.42 -10.92
CA GLU A 263 32.26 -12.05 -10.39
C GLU A 263 31.26 -11.15 -11.12
N ALA A 264 31.16 -11.27 -12.45
CA ALA A 264 30.23 -10.48 -13.25
C ALA A 264 28.76 -10.88 -13.00
N ARG A 265 28.45 -12.19 -12.90
CA ARG A 265 27.12 -12.67 -12.52
C ARG A 265 26.71 -12.19 -11.14
N ALA A 266 27.62 -12.25 -10.15
CA ALA A 266 27.36 -11.73 -8.81
C ALA A 266 27.10 -10.21 -8.81
N ALA A 267 27.83 -9.46 -9.63
CA ALA A 267 27.60 -8.02 -9.78
C ALA A 267 26.22 -7.72 -10.39
N LEU A 268 25.77 -8.48 -11.39
CA LEU A 268 24.42 -8.34 -11.97
C LEU A 268 23.32 -8.75 -10.99
N ARG A 269 23.52 -9.85 -10.22
CA ARG A 269 22.59 -10.26 -9.15
C ARG A 269 22.38 -9.13 -8.15
N GLU A 270 23.45 -8.45 -7.74
CA GLU A 270 23.37 -7.32 -6.81
C GLU A 270 22.61 -6.11 -7.38
N VAL A 271 22.84 -5.78 -8.66
CA VAL A 271 22.12 -4.68 -9.33
C VAL A 271 20.63 -5.00 -9.39
N ARG A 272 20.28 -6.22 -9.82
CA ARG A 272 18.89 -6.68 -9.89
C ARG A 272 18.22 -6.66 -8.52
N ARG A 273 18.90 -7.19 -7.51
CA ARG A 273 18.41 -7.19 -6.13
C ARG A 273 18.10 -5.79 -5.64
N THR A 274 19.03 -4.85 -5.86
CA THR A 274 18.82 -3.44 -5.44
C THR A 274 17.61 -2.82 -6.15
N LEU A 275 17.43 -3.11 -7.45
CA LEU A 275 16.29 -2.63 -8.22
C LEU A 275 14.96 -3.25 -7.74
N ASN A 276 14.94 -4.55 -7.48
CA ASN A 276 13.76 -5.28 -6.97
C ASN A 276 13.39 -4.79 -5.56
N GLU A 277 14.36 -4.67 -4.66
CA GLU A 277 14.15 -4.12 -3.31
C GLU A 277 13.57 -2.71 -3.36
N TYR A 278 14.07 -1.85 -4.27
CA TYR A 278 13.50 -0.52 -4.48
C TYR A 278 12.02 -0.60 -4.91
N ARG A 279 11.70 -1.42 -5.92
CA ARG A 279 10.32 -1.59 -6.43
C ARG A 279 9.39 -2.13 -5.36
N ASP A 280 9.83 -3.13 -4.61
CA ASP A 280 9.05 -3.74 -3.53
C ASP A 280 8.77 -2.73 -2.41
N ASN A 281 9.75 -1.88 -2.08
CA ASN A 281 9.57 -0.80 -1.11
C ASN A 281 8.56 0.26 -1.59
N LEU A 282 8.54 0.60 -2.89
CA LEU A 282 7.53 1.51 -3.45
C LEU A 282 6.12 0.91 -3.35
N TRP A 283 5.96 -0.37 -3.71
CA TRP A 283 4.68 -1.08 -3.60
C TRP A 283 4.22 -1.20 -2.15
N GLU A 284 5.14 -1.50 -1.23
CA GLU A 284 4.85 -1.54 0.20
C GLU A 284 4.41 -0.18 0.74
N GLY A 285 5.06 0.91 0.33
CA GLY A 285 4.67 2.27 0.66
C GLY A 285 3.24 2.61 0.20
N LEU A 286 2.87 2.18 -1.00
CA LEU A 286 1.53 2.38 -1.56
C LEU A 286 0.47 1.60 -0.76
N ILE A 287 0.72 0.30 -0.50
CA ILE A 287 -0.19 -0.57 0.25
C ILE A 287 -0.35 -0.10 1.70
N ARG A 288 0.73 0.34 2.36
CA ARG A 288 0.68 0.91 3.71
C ARG A 288 -0.17 2.18 3.76
N THR A 289 -0.08 3.03 2.73
CA THR A 289 -0.91 4.23 2.61
C THR A 289 -2.39 3.88 2.46
N ARG A 290 -2.73 2.88 1.62
CA ARG A 290 -4.09 2.35 1.49
C ARG A 290 -4.63 1.83 2.82
N ASN A 291 -3.87 0.97 3.50
CA ASN A 291 -4.31 0.35 4.75
C ASN A 291 -4.48 1.39 5.87
N ARG A 292 -3.58 2.38 5.95
CA ARG A 292 -3.71 3.52 6.88
C ARG A 292 -4.96 4.34 6.59
N LEU A 293 -5.26 4.63 5.32
CA LEU A 293 -6.46 5.37 4.94
C LEU A 293 -7.73 4.61 5.36
N MET A 294 -7.81 3.31 5.08
CA MET A 294 -8.95 2.47 5.49
C MET A 294 -9.12 2.46 7.02
N MET A 295 -8.04 2.39 7.78
CA MET A 295 -8.09 2.46 9.24
C MET A 295 -8.63 3.81 9.73
N ILE A 296 -8.19 4.92 9.14
CA ILE A 296 -8.70 6.27 9.46
C ILE A 296 -10.21 6.36 9.19
N VAL A 297 -10.68 5.79 8.08
CA VAL A 297 -12.12 5.74 7.75
C VAL A 297 -12.91 4.99 8.82
N VAL A 298 -12.43 3.83 9.26
CA VAL A 298 -13.10 3.04 10.31
C VAL A 298 -13.19 3.85 11.60
N ILE A 299 -12.07 4.42 12.06
CA ILE A 299 -12.02 5.21 13.31
C ILE A 299 -12.97 6.41 13.22
N ASN A 300 -12.90 7.19 12.14
CA ASN A 300 -13.76 8.37 11.96
C ASN A 300 -15.24 7.98 11.84
N GLY A 301 -15.55 6.86 11.20
CA GLY A 301 -16.92 6.36 11.12
C GLY A 301 -17.48 6.03 12.50
N PHE A 302 -16.73 5.29 13.33
CA PHE A 302 -17.16 4.99 14.71
C PHE A 302 -17.28 6.26 15.55
N LEU A 303 -16.34 7.20 15.43
CA LEU A 303 -16.42 8.48 16.13
C LEU A 303 -17.67 9.27 15.73
N ALA A 304 -17.97 9.33 14.43
CA ALA A 304 -19.18 9.97 13.92
C ALA A 304 -20.46 9.31 14.47
N TYR A 305 -20.49 7.98 14.52
CA TYR A 305 -21.61 7.22 15.06
C TYR A 305 -21.80 7.45 16.57
N ILE A 306 -20.72 7.53 17.34
CA ILE A 306 -20.75 7.86 18.78
C ILE A 306 -21.32 9.26 19.00
N LEU A 307 -20.88 10.26 18.22
CA LEU A 307 -21.40 11.63 18.30
C LEU A 307 -22.89 11.70 17.99
N LEU A 308 -23.33 11.00 16.93
CA LEU A 308 -24.75 10.87 16.59
C LEU A 308 -25.54 10.22 17.74
N SER A 309 -25.01 9.14 18.31
CA SER A 309 -25.64 8.41 19.41
C SER A 309 -25.79 9.30 20.65
N LEU A 310 -24.75 10.07 21.00
CA LEU A 310 -24.79 11.03 22.10
C LEU A 310 -25.90 12.07 21.88
N TYR A 311 -26.04 12.58 20.67
CA TYR A 311 -27.07 13.55 20.32
C TYR A 311 -28.50 12.99 20.51
N ILE A 312 -28.71 11.73 20.12
CA ILE A 312 -29.99 11.04 20.31
C ILE A 312 -30.28 10.77 21.80
N VAL A 313 -29.27 10.35 22.57
CA VAL A 313 -29.40 10.09 24.02
C VAL A 313 -29.72 11.37 24.79
N LEU A 314 -29.20 12.51 24.35
CA LEU A 314 -29.55 13.84 24.90
C LEU A 314 -30.98 14.31 24.53
N ASN A 315 -31.77 13.45 23.87
CA ASN A 315 -33.16 13.70 23.49
C ASN A 315 -33.35 14.97 22.66
N VAL A 316 -32.41 15.25 21.77
CA VAL A 316 -32.49 16.42 20.91
C VAL A 316 -33.54 16.19 19.83
N GLY A 317 -34.45 17.14 19.64
CA GLY A 317 -35.62 16.97 18.77
C GLY A 317 -35.31 16.40 17.36
N PRO A 318 -36.13 15.47 16.82
CA PRO A 318 -35.88 14.78 15.55
C PRO A 318 -35.56 15.70 14.36
N LYS A 319 -36.18 16.89 14.34
CA LYS A 319 -35.94 17.92 13.31
C LYS A 319 -34.46 18.27 13.14
N TYR A 320 -33.69 18.30 14.22
CA TYR A 320 -32.28 18.68 14.18
C TYR A 320 -31.38 17.51 13.73
N VAL A 321 -31.73 16.27 14.11
CA VAL A 321 -31.05 15.06 13.60
C VAL A 321 -31.23 14.95 12.09
N VAL A 322 -32.44 15.22 11.59
CA VAL A 322 -32.73 15.25 10.15
C VAL A 322 -31.91 16.34 9.45
N ALA A 323 -31.81 17.54 10.03
CA ALA A 323 -31.01 18.62 9.46
C ALA A 323 -29.50 18.25 9.39
N GLY A 324 -28.92 17.75 10.49
CA GLY A 324 -27.53 17.31 10.51
C GLY A 324 -27.25 16.18 9.51
N THR A 325 -28.16 15.21 9.41
CA THR A 325 -28.08 14.13 8.41
C THR A 325 -28.14 14.68 6.99
N THR A 326 -29.00 15.68 6.74
CA THR A 326 -29.11 16.33 5.43
C THR A 326 -27.80 17.04 5.06
N PHE A 327 -27.21 17.80 5.98
CA PHE A 327 -25.92 18.46 5.74
C PHE A 327 -24.80 17.46 5.50
N PHE A 328 -24.76 16.36 6.27
CA PHE A 328 -23.82 15.27 6.06
C PHE A 328 -23.96 14.67 4.65
N LEU A 329 -25.18 14.34 4.23
CA LEU A 329 -25.43 13.74 2.91
C LEU A 329 -25.05 14.68 1.77
N VAL A 330 -25.39 15.97 1.86
CA VAL A 330 -25.01 16.97 0.86
C VAL A 330 -23.49 17.05 0.73
N GLY A 331 -22.78 17.17 1.85
CA GLY A 331 -21.31 17.18 1.87
C GLY A 331 -20.71 15.90 1.30
N ALA A 332 -21.24 14.74 1.69
CA ALA A 332 -20.77 13.43 1.23
C ALA A 332 -20.96 13.24 -0.28
N ILE A 333 -22.11 13.64 -0.84
CA ILE A 333 -22.42 13.56 -2.26
C ILE A 333 -21.49 14.47 -3.07
N VAL A 334 -21.31 15.72 -2.65
CA VAL A 334 -20.41 16.67 -3.32
C VAL A 334 -18.97 16.15 -3.30
N GLY A 335 -18.51 15.66 -2.15
CA GLY A 335 -17.19 15.04 -2.01
C GLY A 335 -17.01 13.80 -2.90
N LEU A 336 -18.04 12.94 -2.98
CA LEU A 336 -18.03 11.75 -3.84
C LEU A 336 -17.91 12.12 -5.31
N PHE A 337 -18.73 13.03 -5.81
CA PHE A 337 -18.70 13.45 -7.20
C PHE A 337 -17.35 14.07 -7.57
N ASN A 338 -16.80 14.93 -6.69
CA ASN A 338 -15.48 15.49 -6.92
C ASN A 338 -14.40 14.39 -6.97
N ARG A 339 -14.47 13.39 -6.09
CA ARG A 339 -13.51 12.26 -6.10
C ARG A 339 -13.63 11.43 -7.37
N LEU A 340 -14.84 11.11 -7.81
CA LEU A 340 -15.07 10.37 -9.06
C LEU A 340 -14.57 11.16 -10.26
N HIS A 341 -14.78 12.49 -10.29
CA HIS A 341 -14.28 13.35 -11.35
C HIS A 341 -12.74 13.34 -11.41
N LEU A 342 -12.07 13.51 -10.27
CA LEU A 342 -10.60 13.44 -10.19
C LEU A 342 -10.07 12.07 -10.62
N GLU A 343 -10.79 10.99 -10.32
CA GLU A 343 -10.41 9.65 -10.73
C GLU A 343 -10.49 9.46 -12.25
N THR A 344 -11.54 10.00 -12.90
CA THR A 344 -11.69 9.94 -14.36
C THR A 344 -10.61 10.71 -15.12
N GLN A 345 -9.99 11.71 -14.49
CA GLN A 345 -8.86 12.44 -15.07
C GLN A 345 -7.50 11.77 -14.83
N SER A 346 -7.43 10.82 -13.89
CA SER A 346 -6.17 10.16 -13.55
C SER A 346 -5.86 9.03 -14.54
N ASN A 347 -4.62 8.98 -15.01
CA ASN A 347 -4.20 7.96 -15.96
C ASN A 347 -3.93 6.63 -15.20
N THR A 348 -4.84 5.67 -15.30
CA THR A 348 -4.82 4.41 -14.52
C THR A 348 -3.90 3.34 -15.09
N ALA A 349 -2.81 3.71 -15.76
CA ALA A 349 -1.89 2.75 -16.39
C ALA A 349 -1.22 1.79 -15.38
N VAL A 350 -1.17 2.15 -14.10
CA VAL A 350 -0.55 1.36 -13.03
C VAL A 350 -1.62 0.87 -12.05
N ASN A 351 -1.66 -0.45 -11.79
CA ASN A 351 -2.52 -1.05 -10.77
C ASN A 351 -2.18 -0.45 -9.40
N ASP A 352 -3.12 0.23 -8.76
CA ASP A 352 -2.89 0.98 -7.53
C ASP A 352 -3.26 0.20 -6.25
N TYR A 353 -3.42 -1.13 -6.37
CA TYR A 353 -3.82 -2.02 -5.28
C TYR A 353 -5.13 -1.61 -4.57
N GLY A 354 -6.01 -0.85 -5.24
CA GLY A 354 -7.27 -0.41 -4.69
C GLY A 354 -7.17 0.81 -3.77
N LEU A 355 -6.08 1.58 -3.86
CA LEU A 355 -5.96 2.87 -3.18
C LEU A 355 -7.04 3.86 -3.65
N SER A 356 -7.31 3.90 -4.96
CA SER A 356 -8.41 4.66 -5.56
C SER A 356 -9.75 4.33 -4.91
N MET A 357 -10.07 3.04 -4.81
CA MET A 357 -11.31 2.58 -4.17
C MET A 357 -11.37 2.98 -2.69
N ALA A 358 -10.25 2.89 -1.96
CA ALA A 358 -10.18 3.35 -0.57
C ALA A 358 -10.48 4.85 -0.45
N ARG A 359 -10.01 5.67 -1.40
CA ARG A 359 -10.32 7.12 -1.44
C ARG A 359 -11.79 7.39 -1.79
N VAL A 360 -12.37 6.64 -2.72
CA VAL A 360 -13.81 6.73 -3.05
C VAL A 360 -14.69 6.46 -1.83
N ILE A 361 -14.28 5.54 -0.95
CA ILE A 361 -14.98 5.27 0.31
C ILE A 361 -14.69 6.35 1.37
N ALA A 362 -13.44 6.82 1.46
CA ALA A 362 -13.01 7.76 2.50
C ALA A 362 -13.56 9.18 2.30
N THR A 363 -13.51 9.69 1.06
CA THR A 363 -13.83 11.09 0.77
C THR A 363 -15.26 11.46 1.19
N PRO A 364 -16.32 10.68 0.88
CA PRO A 364 -17.68 11.03 1.25
C PRO A 364 -17.87 11.15 2.77
N LEU A 365 -17.28 10.23 3.55
CA LEU A 365 -17.37 10.26 5.01
C LEU A 365 -16.73 11.53 5.59
N LEU A 366 -15.51 11.85 5.13
CA LEU A 366 -14.81 13.05 5.58
C LEU A 366 -15.51 14.34 5.13
N SER A 367 -16.11 14.33 3.94
CA SER A 367 -16.83 15.47 3.37
C SER A 367 -18.15 15.73 4.06
N GLY A 368 -18.87 14.67 4.42
CA GLY A 368 -20.08 14.80 5.24
C GLY A 368 -19.77 15.32 6.65
N LEU A 369 -18.68 14.87 7.28
CA LEU A 369 -18.26 15.39 8.59
C LEU A 369 -17.84 16.86 8.52
N ALA A 370 -17.07 17.23 7.49
CA ALA A 370 -16.68 18.62 7.27
C ALA A 370 -17.91 19.51 7.03
N ALA A 371 -18.89 19.03 6.29
CA ALA A 371 -20.15 19.74 6.04
C ALA A 371 -20.94 20.02 7.32
N VAL A 372 -21.13 19.01 8.18
CA VAL A 372 -21.81 19.20 9.48
C VAL A 372 -21.03 20.16 10.38
N GLY A 373 -19.71 19.98 10.48
CA GLY A 373 -18.85 20.84 11.28
C GLY A 373 -18.83 22.29 10.80
N SER A 374 -18.93 22.53 9.49
CA SER A 374 -18.91 23.88 8.91
C SER A 374 -20.07 24.76 9.37
N VAL A 375 -21.28 24.18 9.47
CA VAL A 375 -22.47 24.89 9.94
C VAL A 375 -22.23 25.34 11.37
N LEU A 376 -21.76 24.45 12.24
CA LEU A 376 -21.41 24.78 13.63
C LEU A 376 -20.36 25.90 13.69
N VAL A 377 -19.23 25.74 13.01
CA VAL A 377 -18.12 26.71 13.06
C VAL A 377 -18.56 28.08 12.58
N ILE A 378 -19.31 28.17 11.49
CA ILE A 378 -19.72 29.46 10.92
C ILE A 378 -20.78 30.13 11.77
N THR A 379 -21.76 29.38 12.32
CA THR A 379 -22.71 29.98 13.26
C THR A 379 -22.03 30.49 14.53
N LEU A 380 -21.04 29.77 15.07
CA LEU A 380 -20.26 30.24 16.21
C LEU A 380 -19.42 31.47 15.88
N LEU A 381 -18.82 31.51 14.68
CA LEU A 381 -18.00 32.64 14.25
C LEU A 381 -18.85 33.89 14.03
N THR A 382 -19.97 33.78 13.30
CA THR A 382 -20.90 34.90 13.07
C THR A 382 -21.50 35.37 14.39
N GLY A 383 -21.91 34.44 15.27
CA GLY A 383 -22.45 34.76 16.58
C GLY A 383 -21.43 35.40 17.54
N ALA A 384 -20.13 35.13 17.39
CA ALA A 384 -19.08 35.79 18.15
C ALA A 384 -18.75 37.20 17.64
N MET A 385 -19.07 37.51 16.38
CA MET A 385 -18.94 38.87 15.84
C MET A 385 -20.12 39.77 16.23
N GLU A 386 -21.29 39.18 16.48
CA GLU A 386 -22.43 39.85 17.09
C GLU A 386 -22.27 39.90 18.62
N THR A 387 -22.83 40.93 19.27
CA THR A 387 -22.52 41.35 20.66
C THR A 387 -22.49 40.22 21.71
N SER A 388 -21.70 40.41 22.78
CA SER A 388 -21.41 39.44 23.86
C SER A 388 -22.63 38.82 24.58
N ALA A 389 -23.83 39.40 24.44
CA ALA A 389 -25.08 38.83 24.94
C ALA A 389 -25.62 37.68 24.05
N ALA A 390 -25.40 37.73 22.74
CA ALA A 390 -25.83 36.70 21.79
C ALA A 390 -25.06 35.38 21.98
N GLN A 391 -23.79 35.47 22.38
CA GLN A 391 -22.93 34.30 22.62
C GLN A 391 -23.41 33.44 23.80
N LYS A 392 -24.04 34.05 24.83
CA LYS A 392 -24.59 33.33 25.98
C LYS A 392 -25.87 32.57 25.62
N ILE A 393 -26.68 33.12 24.72
CA ILE A 393 -27.91 32.49 24.19
C ILE A 393 -27.56 31.35 23.22
N LEU A 394 -26.53 31.50 22.40
CA LEU A 394 -26.06 30.46 21.48
C LEU A 394 -25.51 29.21 22.17
N LEU A 395 -24.96 29.34 23.39
CA LEU A 395 -24.50 28.20 24.19
C LEU A 395 -25.65 27.43 24.85
N GLU A 396 -26.78 28.08 25.16
CA GLU A 396 -27.97 27.45 25.74
C GLU A 396 -28.87 26.77 24.70
N ASP A 397 -28.84 27.20 23.43
CA ASP A 397 -29.68 26.65 22.34
C ASP A 397 -28.86 26.10 21.16
N LEU A 398 -27.75 25.39 21.45
CA LEU A 398 -26.92 24.71 20.45
C LEU A 398 -27.71 23.89 19.39
N PRO A 399 -28.83 23.22 19.72
CA PRO A 399 -29.63 22.50 18.74
C PRO A 399 -30.24 23.38 17.65
N SER A 400 -30.63 24.63 17.94
CA SER A 400 -31.32 25.50 16.98
C SER A 400 -30.43 25.98 15.83
N ILE A 401 -29.10 25.89 16.00
CA ILE A 401 -28.09 26.07 14.96
C ILE A 401 -28.36 25.17 13.75
N TYR A 402 -28.85 23.95 13.98
CA TYR A 402 -29.14 22.98 12.92
C TYR A 402 -30.55 23.15 12.35
N SER A 403 -30.92 24.37 12.01
CA SER A 403 -32.13 24.63 11.21
C SER A 403 -31.82 24.48 9.72
N ILE A 404 -32.73 23.81 8.99
CA ILE A 404 -32.59 23.65 7.55
C ILE A 404 -32.85 25.01 6.90
N SER A 405 -31.78 25.71 6.52
CA SER A 405 -31.82 26.92 5.72
C SER A 405 -31.10 26.68 4.39
N PRO A 406 -31.53 27.31 3.28
CA PRO A 406 -30.82 27.21 2.01
C PRO A 406 -29.34 27.59 2.11
N TRP A 407 -29.02 28.57 2.96
CA TRP A 407 -27.66 29.01 3.22
C TRP A 407 -26.80 27.92 3.88
N HIS A 408 -27.33 27.22 4.89
CA HIS A 408 -26.61 26.11 5.53
C HIS A 408 -26.35 24.94 4.58
N ILE A 409 -27.26 24.69 3.62
CA ILE A 409 -27.07 23.66 2.59
C ILE A 409 -25.93 24.04 1.62
N ILE A 410 -25.91 25.30 1.17
CA ILE A 410 -24.82 25.81 0.31
C ILE A 410 -23.48 25.70 1.04
N LEU A 411 -23.46 26.07 2.32
CA LEU A 411 -22.28 26.00 3.15
C LEU A 411 -21.76 24.56 3.31
N ALA A 412 -22.66 23.63 3.61
CA ALA A 412 -22.38 22.20 3.67
C ALA A 412 -21.80 21.68 2.34
N ALA A 413 -22.31 22.14 1.20
CA ALA A 413 -21.78 21.77 -0.12
C ALA A 413 -20.36 22.31 -0.34
N ILE A 414 -20.08 23.58 -0.01
CA ILE A 414 -18.76 24.20 -0.15
C ILE A 414 -17.73 23.46 0.71
N PHE A 415 -18.04 23.22 1.98
CA PHE A 415 -17.14 22.52 2.90
C PHE A 415 -17.03 21.03 2.60
N GLY A 416 -18.01 20.43 1.91
CA GLY A 416 -17.90 19.09 1.35
C GLY A 416 -16.74 18.93 0.35
N LEU A 417 -16.23 20.02 -0.23
CA LEU A 417 -15.04 19.97 -1.09
C LEU A 417 -13.71 20.02 -0.31
N ALA A 418 -13.73 20.50 0.94
CA ALA A 418 -12.53 20.79 1.73
C ALA A 418 -11.62 19.57 2.01
N PRO A 419 -12.15 18.35 2.26
CA PRO A 419 -11.27 17.21 2.54
C PRO A 419 -10.32 16.85 1.39
N ASN A 420 -10.63 17.22 0.15
CA ASN A 420 -9.71 16.99 -0.97
C ASN A 420 -8.42 17.79 -0.84
N LEU A 421 -8.43 18.94 -0.14
CA LEU A 421 -7.21 19.71 0.15
C LEU A 421 -6.31 18.97 1.15
N LEU A 422 -6.90 18.38 2.20
CA LEU A 422 -6.16 17.56 3.19
C LEU A 422 -5.69 16.22 2.60
N ILE A 423 -6.54 15.55 1.82
CA ILE A 423 -6.20 14.32 1.11
C ILE A 423 -5.14 14.58 0.03
N GLY A 424 -5.06 15.81 -0.49
CA GLY A 424 -4.07 16.25 -1.47
C GLY A 424 -2.63 15.90 -1.09
N MET A 425 -2.26 16.01 0.19
CA MET A 425 -0.92 15.63 0.66
C MET A 425 -0.65 14.12 0.58
N LEU A 426 -1.63 13.29 0.97
CA LEU A 426 -1.53 11.83 0.84
C LEU A 426 -1.57 11.41 -0.63
N GLN A 427 -2.29 12.16 -1.46
CA GLN A 427 -2.34 11.96 -2.90
C GLN A 427 -0.99 12.26 -3.54
N GLN A 428 -0.37 13.39 -3.22
CA GLN A 428 0.95 13.75 -3.73
C GLN A 428 1.99 12.66 -3.44
N LYS A 429 2.00 12.12 -2.21
CA LYS A 429 2.92 11.03 -1.84
C LYS A 429 2.64 9.74 -2.63
N ALA A 430 1.38 9.37 -2.81
CA ALA A 430 1.02 8.19 -3.58
C ALA A 430 1.27 8.35 -5.09
N GLU A 431 1.06 9.55 -5.65
CA GLU A 431 1.39 9.84 -7.04
C GLU A 431 2.90 9.86 -7.27
N SER A 432 3.70 10.31 -6.29
CA SER A 432 5.16 10.12 -6.30
C SER A 432 5.50 8.63 -6.42
N TYR A 433 4.95 7.79 -5.53
CA TYR A 433 5.17 6.33 -5.62
C TYR A 433 4.73 5.74 -6.96
N LYS A 434 3.59 6.16 -7.51
CA LYS A 434 3.14 5.70 -8.84
C LYS A 434 4.08 6.14 -9.95
N SER A 435 4.56 7.39 -9.90
CA SER A 435 5.53 7.93 -10.86
C SER A 435 6.84 7.15 -10.80
N ASP A 436 7.35 6.89 -9.60
CA ASP A 436 8.58 6.14 -9.36
C ASP A 436 8.44 4.66 -9.78
N ILE A 437 7.27 4.04 -9.56
CA ILE A 437 6.96 2.69 -10.05
C ILE A 437 6.91 2.66 -11.58
N LYS A 438 6.32 3.70 -12.19
CA LYS A 438 6.22 3.79 -13.66
C LYS A 438 7.59 3.98 -14.27
N SER A 439 8.45 4.80 -13.68
CA SER A 439 9.78 5.07 -14.20
C SER A 439 10.76 3.92 -13.98
N SER A 440 10.55 3.10 -12.94
CA SER A 440 11.29 1.84 -12.74
C SER A 440 10.76 0.64 -13.55
N LYS A 441 9.78 0.85 -14.43
CA LYS A 441 9.34 -0.14 -15.42
C LYS A 441 9.80 0.35 -16.79
N ALA A 442 10.72 -0.37 -17.44
CA ALA A 442 11.03 -0.09 -18.84
C ALA A 442 9.74 -0.24 -19.67
N SER A 443 9.49 0.75 -20.54
CA SER A 443 8.26 0.87 -21.34
C SER A 443 8.04 -0.28 -22.32
#